data_AF-A0A944ZL26-F1
#
_entry.id   AF-A0A944ZL26-F1
#
_cell.length_a   1.000
_cell.length_b   1.000
_cell.length_c   1.000
_cell.angle_alpha   90.00
_cell.angle_beta   90.00
_cell.angle_gamma   90.00
#
_symmetry.space_group_name_H-M   'P 1'
#
loop_
_entity.id
_entity.type
_entity.pdbx_description
1 polymer ?
#
loop_
_entity_poly.entity_id
_entity_poly.type
_entity_poly.pdbx_seq_one_letter_code
_entity_poly.pdbx_strand_id
1 'polypeptide(L)'
;MTSNKAEIADRLVDYTDALDDHMKQFANAPVQSVAFGTTGASYLIGHEREDQMIAEFQDRYGIPLVMAATAICSALALLGARRIGLVSPYPPGLTEKSIEYWQSRGLEVVTVSSAWDDQGAFHPIYALTGAPVSAALEPLLSRDDLDAILLLGTGMPTVRPIQAARDKTATPIISCMLALVWASVAAIDPAHDTATALKSWLAGDHWRAD
;
A
#
# COMPACT_ATOMS: atom_id res chain seq x y z
N MET A 1 2.17 16.30 3.40
CA MET A 1 0.91 16.70 2.75
C MET A 1 -0.06 17.15 3.82
N THR A 2 -0.84 18.18 3.57
CA THR A 2 -1.77 18.76 4.55
C THR A 2 -3.03 19.20 3.84
N SER A 3 -4.18 18.93 4.43
CA SER A 3 -5.48 19.34 3.91
C SER A 3 -6.33 19.85 5.07
N ASN A 4 -7.09 20.92 4.83
CA ASN A 4 -7.99 21.53 5.81
C ASN A 4 -9.42 21.00 5.71
N LYS A 5 -9.69 20.02 4.84
CA LYS A 5 -11.01 19.39 4.71
C LYS A 5 -11.34 18.64 6.01
N ALA A 6 -12.62 18.64 6.37
CA ALA A 6 -13.08 18.02 7.61
C ALA A 6 -13.00 16.49 7.55
N GLU A 7 -13.51 15.91 6.46
CA GLU A 7 -13.62 14.47 6.31
C GLU A 7 -12.32 13.84 5.80
N ILE A 8 -12.02 12.62 6.24
CA ILE A 8 -10.84 11.88 5.78
C ILE A 8 -10.87 11.64 4.26
N ALA A 9 -12.04 11.32 3.71
CA ALA A 9 -12.20 11.06 2.28
C ALA A 9 -11.86 12.30 1.44
N ASP A 10 -12.37 13.46 1.83
CA ASP A 10 -12.08 14.73 1.15
C ASP A 10 -10.59 15.09 1.25
N ARG A 11 -9.96 14.86 2.41
CA ARG A 11 -8.51 15.08 2.56
C ARG A 11 -7.70 14.18 1.63
N LEU A 12 -8.09 12.91 1.49
CA LEU A 12 -7.40 11.94 0.63
C LEU A 12 -7.48 12.29 -0.86
N VAL A 13 -8.57 12.92 -1.31
CA VAL A 13 -8.68 13.45 -2.68
C VAL A 13 -7.92 14.76 -2.83
N ASP A 14 -8.01 15.66 -1.85
CA ASP A 14 -7.30 16.95 -1.86
C ASP A 14 -5.77 16.75 -1.93
N TYR A 15 -5.27 15.69 -1.30
CA TYR A 15 -3.88 15.24 -1.40
C TYR A 15 -3.43 14.95 -2.83
N THR A 16 -4.28 14.37 -3.67
CA THR A 16 -3.94 14.09 -5.07
C THR A 16 -4.03 15.35 -5.91
N ASP A 17 -5.03 16.18 -5.65
CA ASP A 17 -5.22 17.45 -6.38
C ASP A 17 -4.08 18.44 -6.12
N ALA A 18 -3.50 18.42 -4.91
CA ALA A 18 -2.40 19.29 -4.50
C ALA A 18 -1.00 18.72 -4.79
N LEU A 19 -0.87 17.62 -5.55
CA LEU A 19 0.41 16.95 -5.79
C LEU A 19 1.48 17.91 -6.36
N ASP A 20 1.12 18.74 -7.35
CA ASP A 20 2.04 19.70 -7.95
C ASP A 20 2.53 20.76 -6.96
N ASP A 21 1.67 21.19 -6.04
CA ASP A 21 2.03 22.16 -5.00
C ASP A 21 2.94 21.53 -3.95
N HIS A 22 2.76 20.25 -3.65
CA HIS A 22 3.67 19.49 -2.80
C HIS A 22 5.04 19.30 -3.45
N MET A 23 5.10 19.09 -4.78
CA MET A 23 6.37 18.97 -5.49
C MET A 23 7.27 20.20 -5.36
N LYS A 24 6.68 21.41 -5.29
CA LYS A 24 7.44 22.66 -5.08
C LYS A 24 8.23 22.65 -3.76
N GLN A 25 7.83 21.86 -2.77
CA GLN A 25 8.49 21.79 -1.46
C GLN A 25 9.84 21.09 -1.50
N PHE A 26 10.09 20.25 -2.52
CA PHE A 26 11.40 19.63 -2.73
C PHE A 26 12.43 20.59 -3.34
N ALA A 27 12.00 21.77 -3.83
CA ALA A 27 12.85 22.80 -4.40
C ALA A 27 13.83 22.25 -5.45
N ASN A 28 15.14 22.32 -5.20
CA ASN A 28 16.20 21.84 -6.08
C ASN A 28 16.80 20.49 -5.64
N ALA A 29 16.12 19.75 -4.75
CA ALA A 29 16.57 18.42 -4.38
C ALA A 29 16.61 17.51 -5.63
N PRO A 30 17.69 16.74 -5.86
CA PRO A 30 17.83 15.87 -7.03
C PRO A 30 17.02 14.58 -6.84
N VAL A 31 15.69 14.70 -6.80
CA VAL A 31 14.77 13.58 -6.62
C VAL A 31 14.72 12.75 -7.90
N GLN A 32 14.95 11.43 -7.78
CA GLN A 32 14.92 10.51 -8.93
C GLN A 32 13.60 9.74 -9.05
N SER A 33 12.82 9.66 -7.97
CA SER A 33 11.48 9.08 -7.94
C SER A 33 10.66 9.71 -6.81
N VAL A 34 9.34 9.75 -6.99
CA VAL A 34 8.41 10.29 -5.99
C VAL A 34 7.44 9.20 -5.56
N ALA A 35 7.35 8.98 -4.24
CA ALA A 35 6.47 7.99 -3.65
C ALA A 35 5.24 8.67 -3.00
N PHE A 36 4.05 8.33 -3.47
CA PHE A 36 2.79 8.79 -2.88
C PHE A 36 2.31 7.79 -1.81
N GLY A 37 2.66 8.08 -0.56
CA GLY A 37 2.44 7.23 0.62
C GLY A 37 1.00 7.23 1.15
N THR A 38 -0.01 7.06 0.28
CA THR A 38 -1.41 7.04 0.71
C THR A 38 -2.26 6.12 -0.17
N THR A 39 -2.46 4.87 0.24
CA THR A 39 -3.30 3.91 -0.49
C THR A 39 -4.77 4.30 -0.52
N GLY A 40 -5.27 4.97 0.53
CA GLY A 40 -6.66 5.42 0.61
C GLY A 40 -7.07 6.41 -0.49
N ALA A 41 -6.13 7.20 -1.00
CA ALA A 41 -6.40 8.15 -2.08
C ALA A 41 -6.81 7.43 -3.37
N SER A 42 -6.09 6.35 -3.72
CA SER A 42 -6.36 5.52 -4.90
C SER A 42 -7.78 4.96 -4.90
N TYR A 43 -8.29 4.56 -3.72
CA TYR A 43 -9.64 3.99 -3.59
C TYR A 43 -10.74 4.99 -3.91
N LEU A 44 -10.47 6.28 -3.69
CA LEU A 44 -11.46 7.35 -3.84
C LEU A 44 -11.39 7.99 -5.23
N ILE A 45 -10.19 8.18 -5.78
CA ILE A 45 -10.03 8.72 -7.13
C ILE A 45 -10.33 7.66 -8.22
N GLY A 46 -10.18 6.38 -7.88
CA GLY A 46 -10.36 5.26 -8.81
C GLY A 46 -9.15 5.02 -9.71
N HIS A 47 -9.05 3.79 -10.22
CA HIS A 47 -7.87 3.33 -10.95
C HIS A 47 -7.58 4.11 -12.24
N GLU A 48 -8.62 4.51 -12.98
CA GLU A 48 -8.45 5.26 -14.24
C GLU A 48 -7.82 6.63 -14.00
N ARG A 49 -8.29 7.35 -12.98
CA ARG A 49 -7.72 8.66 -12.62
C ARG A 49 -6.32 8.51 -12.03
N GLU A 50 -6.09 7.46 -11.23
CA GLU A 50 -4.77 7.15 -10.70
C GLU A 50 -3.74 6.95 -11.83
N ASP A 51 -4.08 6.14 -12.83
CA ASP A 51 -3.19 5.86 -13.98
C ASP A 51 -2.92 7.12 -14.81
N GLN A 52 -3.96 7.94 -15.04
CA GLN A 52 -3.82 9.22 -15.72
C GLN A 52 -2.90 10.17 -14.95
N MET A 53 -3.07 10.29 -13.64
CA MET A 53 -2.24 11.16 -12.80
C MET A 53 -0.77 10.73 -12.81
N ILE A 54 -0.50 9.42 -12.76
CA ILE A 54 0.87 8.89 -12.85
C ILE A 54 1.51 9.26 -14.20
N ALA A 55 0.77 9.10 -15.31
CA ALA A 55 1.26 9.46 -16.64
C ALA A 55 1.49 10.98 -16.77
N GLU A 56 0.52 11.79 -16.37
CA GLU A 56 0.61 13.26 -16.37
C GLU A 56 1.80 13.77 -15.55
N PHE A 57 2.06 13.15 -14.40
CA PHE A 57 3.19 13.48 -13.55
C PHE A 57 4.52 13.17 -14.25
N GLN A 58 4.64 11.98 -14.83
CA GLN A 58 5.87 11.56 -15.51
C GLN A 58 6.18 12.45 -16.72
N ASP A 59 5.18 12.81 -17.51
CA ASP A 59 5.34 13.73 -18.64
C ASP A 59 5.81 15.13 -18.19
N ARG A 60 5.33 15.59 -17.04
CA ARG A 60 5.66 16.91 -16.49
C ARG A 60 7.04 16.99 -15.85
N TYR A 61 7.37 16.00 -15.02
CA TYR A 61 8.55 16.06 -14.15
C TYR A 61 9.72 15.20 -14.65
N GLY A 62 9.48 14.31 -15.62
CA GLY A 62 10.52 13.43 -16.17
C GLY A 62 11.03 12.37 -15.19
N ILE A 63 10.35 12.17 -14.05
CA ILE A 63 10.67 11.17 -13.04
C ILE A 63 9.41 10.38 -12.67
N PRO A 64 9.54 9.10 -12.26
CA PRO A 64 8.40 8.25 -11.93
C PRO A 64 7.66 8.72 -10.67
N LEU A 65 6.33 8.69 -10.73
CA LEU A 65 5.44 8.71 -9.58
C LEU A 65 5.03 7.28 -9.23
N VAL A 66 5.34 6.84 -8.03
CA VAL A 66 4.94 5.53 -7.51
C VAL A 66 3.86 5.74 -6.46
N MET A 67 2.66 5.22 -6.71
CA MET A 67 1.57 5.24 -5.74
C MET A 67 1.51 3.93 -4.98
N ALA A 68 1.13 3.98 -3.71
CA ALA A 68 1.14 2.78 -2.87
C ALA A 68 0.21 1.66 -3.38
N ALA A 69 -0.91 2.01 -4.03
CA ALA A 69 -1.82 1.00 -4.59
C ALA A 69 -1.28 0.39 -5.89
N THR A 70 -0.74 1.20 -6.82
CA THR A 70 -0.10 0.67 -8.03
C THR A 70 1.17 -0.12 -7.74
N ALA A 71 1.92 0.24 -6.71
CA ALA A 71 3.06 -0.54 -6.22
C ALA A 71 2.66 -1.96 -5.79
N ILE A 72 1.51 -2.11 -5.13
CA ILE A 72 0.94 -3.43 -4.81
C ILE A 72 0.56 -4.17 -6.10
N CYS A 73 -0.10 -3.51 -7.04
CA CYS A 73 -0.47 -4.13 -8.32
C CYS A 73 0.77 -4.67 -9.07
N SER A 74 1.86 -3.90 -9.13
CA SER A 74 3.12 -4.34 -9.73
C SER A 74 3.73 -5.54 -9.00
N ALA A 75 3.70 -5.53 -7.67
CA ALA A 75 4.19 -6.66 -6.87
C ALA A 75 3.37 -7.93 -7.12
N LEU A 76 2.04 -7.83 -7.15
CA LEU A 76 1.14 -8.95 -7.44
C LEU A 76 1.35 -9.49 -8.86
N ALA A 77 1.54 -8.61 -9.84
CA ALA A 77 1.81 -9.00 -11.22
C ALA A 77 3.11 -9.83 -11.34
N LEU A 78 4.19 -9.43 -10.69
CA LEU A 78 5.45 -10.18 -10.64
C LEU A 78 5.31 -11.55 -9.96
N LEU A 79 4.39 -11.67 -9.00
CA LEU A 79 4.10 -12.92 -8.30
C LEU A 79 3.06 -13.79 -9.03
N GLY A 80 2.39 -13.28 -10.06
CA GLY A 80 1.27 -13.94 -10.71
C GLY A 80 0.04 -14.09 -9.81
N ALA A 81 -0.08 -13.27 -8.77
CA ALA A 81 -1.13 -13.35 -7.75
C ALA A 81 -2.41 -12.61 -8.18
N ARG A 82 -3.58 -13.26 -8.04
CA ARG A 82 -4.90 -12.67 -8.35
C ARG A 82 -5.88 -12.74 -7.18
N ARG A 83 -5.85 -13.81 -6.41
CA ARG A 83 -6.72 -14.05 -5.25
C ARG A 83 -6.07 -13.48 -4.00
N ILE A 84 -6.65 -12.43 -3.43
CA ILE A 84 -6.03 -11.68 -2.34
C ILE A 84 -6.89 -11.69 -1.08
N GLY A 85 -6.22 -11.77 0.07
CA GLY A 85 -6.79 -11.47 1.38
C GLY A 85 -6.36 -10.09 1.84
N LEU A 86 -7.25 -9.33 2.49
CA LEU A 86 -6.95 -7.98 2.97
C LEU A 86 -6.91 -7.95 4.51
N VAL A 87 -5.90 -7.30 5.07
CA VAL A 87 -5.91 -6.78 6.44
C VAL A 87 -6.16 -5.28 6.36
N SER A 88 -7.36 -4.87 6.77
CA SER A 88 -7.86 -3.51 6.61
C SER A 88 -7.89 -2.76 7.95
N PRO A 89 -7.14 -1.65 8.12
CA PRO A 89 -7.21 -0.83 9.32
C PRO A 89 -8.19 0.34 9.15
N TYR A 90 -9.22 0.17 8.33
CA TYR A 90 -10.12 1.26 7.91
C TYR A 90 -11.52 1.08 8.49
N PRO A 91 -12.28 2.18 8.65
CA PRO A 91 -13.71 2.06 8.92
C PRO A 91 -14.41 1.36 7.75
N PRO A 92 -15.58 0.71 7.97
CA PRO A 92 -16.25 -0.11 6.98
C PRO A 92 -16.42 0.55 5.60
N GLY A 93 -16.83 1.81 5.55
CA GLY A 93 -17.04 2.52 4.28
C GLY A 93 -15.77 2.70 3.45
N LEU A 94 -14.61 2.91 4.08
CA LEU A 94 -13.33 2.98 3.36
C LEU A 94 -12.79 1.58 3.00
N THR A 95 -13.09 0.57 3.81
CA THR A 95 -12.83 -0.84 3.46
C THR A 95 -13.60 -1.24 2.21
N GLU A 96 -14.88 -0.91 2.10
CA GLU A 96 -15.70 -1.16 0.90
C GLU A 96 -15.09 -0.53 -0.36
N LYS A 97 -14.72 0.75 -0.29
CA LYS A 97 -14.03 1.44 -1.40
C LYS A 97 -12.71 0.76 -1.77
N SER A 98 -11.97 0.24 -0.78
CA SER A 98 -10.74 -0.49 -1.06
C SER A 98 -11.01 -1.80 -1.82
N ILE A 99 -12.08 -2.53 -1.47
CA ILE A 99 -12.49 -3.76 -2.17
C ILE A 99 -12.84 -3.44 -3.62
N GLU A 100 -13.69 -2.43 -3.84
CA GLU A 100 -14.08 -1.97 -5.18
C GLU A 100 -12.84 -1.62 -6.04
N TYR A 101 -11.87 -0.90 -5.46
CA TYR A 101 -10.64 -0.55 -6.15
C TYR A 101 -9.84 -1.79 -6.58
N TRP A 102 -9.61 -2.76 -5.69
CA TRP A 102 -8.84 -3.96 -6.05
C TRP A 102 -9.56 -4.80 -7.11
N GLN A 103 -10.89 -4.89 -7.03
CA GLN A 103 -11.71 -5.56 -8.05
C GLN A 103 -11.64 -4.83 -9.40
N SER A 104 -11.63 -3.50 -9.40
CA SER A 104 -11.47 -2.70 -10.62
C SER A 104 -10.09 -2.89 -11.27
N ARG A 105 -9.07 -3.22 -10.47
CA ARG A 105 -7.74 -3.67 -10.93
C ARG A 105 -7.69 -5.13 -11.38
N GLY A 106 -8.82 -5.83 -11.42
CA GLY A 106 -8.93 -7.22 -11.90
C GLY A 106 -8.52 -8.29 -10.88
N LEU A 107 -8.40 -7.94 -9.59
CA LEU A 107 -8.07 -8.85 -8.49
C LEU A 107 -9.34 -9.42 -7.85
N GLU A 108 -9.25 -10.64 -7.32
CA GLU A 108 -10.32 -11.28 -6.55
C GLU A 108 -10.07 -11.09 -5.05
N VAL A 109 -10.88 -10.25 -4.40
CA VAL A 109 -10.82 -10.10 -2.94
C VAL A 109 -11.59 -11.26 -2.29
N VAL A 110 -10.86 -12.25 -1.80
CA VAL A 110 -11.43 -13.50 -1.25
C VAL A 110 -11.91 -13.30 0.19
N THR A 111 -11.16 -12.55 0.98
CA THR A 111 -11.49 -12.31 2.39
C THR A 111 -10.93 -10.98 2.86
N VAL A 112 -11.59 -10.39 3.86
CA VAL A 112 -11.15 -9.17 4.53
C VAL A 112 -11.19 -9.41 6.03
N SER A 113 -10.09 -9.11 6.69
CA SER A 113 -9.96 -9.10 8.14
C SER A 113 -9.68 -7.68 8.62
N SER A 114 -10.40 -7.26 9.66
CA SER A 114 -10.33 -5.89 10.15
C SER A 114 -9.32 -5.76 11.28
N ALA A 115 -8.42 -4.78 11.14
CA ALA A 115 -7.57 -4.25 12.21
C ALA A 115 -8.08 -2.88 12.71
N TRP A 116 -9.26 -2.44 12.25
CA TRP A 116 -9.87 -1.18 12.68
C TRP A 116 -10.36 -1.26 14.12
N ASP A 117 -10.13 -0.17 14.85
CA ASP A 117 -10.55 0.01 16.22
C ASP A 117 -11.21 1.38 16.38
N ASP A 118 -12.49 1.40 16.74
CA ASP A 118 -13.34 2.59 16.82
C ASP A 118 -13.25 3.32 18.17
N GLN A 119 -12.11 3.22 18.86
CA GLN A 119 -11.90 3.80 20.20
C GLN A 119 -11.80 5.34 20.25
N GLY A 120 -12.30 6.06 19.23
CA GLY A 120 -12.46 7.52 19.26
C GLY A 120 -11.16 8.34 19.20
N ALA A 121 -10.03 7.74 18.80
CA ALA A 121 -8.79 8.48 18.57
C ALA A 121 -8.91 9.40 17.35
N PHE A 122 -8.32 10.61 17.42
CA PHE A 122 -8.34 11.58 16.30
C PHE A 122 -7.65 11.04 15.03
N HIS A 123 -6.76 10.04 15.17
CA HIS A 123 -6.20 9.23 14.07
C HIS A 123 -6.03 7.76 14.49
N PRO A 124 -7.05 6.90 14.32
CA PRO A 124 -7.04 5.55 14.86
C PRO A 124 -5.89 4.69 14.34
N ILE A 125 -5.50 4.85 13.07
CA ILE A 125 -4.42 4.05 12.47
C ILE A 125 -3.04 4.29 13.12
N TYR A 126 -2.74 5.52 13.54
CA TYR A 126 -1.44 5.83 14.19
C TYR A 126 -1.40 5.44 15.67
N ALA A 127 -2.57 5.16 16.27
CA ALA A 127 -2.68 4.59 17.60
C ALA A 127 -2.62 3.06 17.59
N LEU A 128 -2.69 2.42 16.42
CA LEU A 128 -2.58 0.96 16.30
C LEU A 128 -1.20 0.49 16.76
N THR A 129 -1.21 -0.54 17.60
CA THR A 129 -0.02 -1.30 17.94
C THR A 129 0.09 -2.53 17.05
N GLY A 130 1.22 -3.26 17.12
CA GLY A 130 1.38 -4.48 16.34
C GLY A 130 0.38 -5.60 16.70
N ALA A 131 -0.19 -5.60 17.91
CA ALA A 131 -1.04 -6.71 18.37
C ALA A 131 -2.39 -6.81 17.61
N PRO A 132 -3.18 -5.73 17.42
CA PRO A 132 -4.36 -5.76 16.56
C PRO A 132 -4.05 -6.21 15.13
N VAL A 133 -2.92 -5.77 14.56
CA VAL A 133 -2.51 -6.16 13.21
C VAL A 133 -2.20 -7.65 13.14
N SER A 134 -1.47 -8.20 14.10
CA SER A 134 -1.21 -9.65 14.18
C SER A 134 -2.49 -10.45 14.35
N ALA A 135 -3.43 -9.99 15.20
CA ALA A 135 -4.71 -10.66 15.40
C ALA A 135 -5.56 -10.67 14.11
N ALA A 136 -5.57 -9.57 13.36
CA ALA A 136 -6.27 -9.49 12.08
C ALA A 136 -5.58 -10.33 10.99
N LEU A 137 -4.25 -10.47 11.02
CA LEU A 137 -3.49 -11.27 10.06
C LEU A 137 -3.65 -12.78 10.30
N GLU A 138 -3.65 -13.24 11.55
CA GLU A 138 -3.67 -14.67 11.93
C GLU A 138 -4.71 -15.53 11.17
N PRO A 139 -6.00 -15.15 11.03
CA PRO A 139 -6.99 -15.98 10.34
C PRO A 139 -6.73 -16.15 8.84
N LEU A 140 -5.88 -15.32 8.22
CA LEU A 140 -5.53 -15.42 6.81
C LEU A 140 -4.36 -16.37 6.57
N LEU A 141 -3.52 -16.64 7.59
CA LEU A 141 -2.26 -17.39 7.43
C LEU A 141 -2.47 -18.86 7.06
N SER A 142 -3.58 -19.46 7.49
CA SER A 142 -3.91 -20.86 7.26
C SER A 142 -4.76 -21.09 5.99
N ARG A 143 -5.04 -20.04 5.22
CA ARG A 143 -5.84 -20.16 3.99
C ARG A 143 -4.98 -20.65 2.83
N ASP A 144 -5.48 -21.65 2.12
CA ASP A 144 -4.86 -22.24 0.92
C ASP A 144 -5.40 -21.64 -0.38
N ASP A 145 -6.39 -20.75 -0.28
CA ASP A 145 -7.11 -20.17 -1.41
C ASP A 145 -6.71 -18.71 -1.70
N LEU A 146 -5.60 -18.25 -1.09
CA LEU A 146 -5.01 -16.93 -1.27
C LEU A 146 -3.65 -17.01 -1.98
N ASP A 147 -3.49 -16.23 -3.04
CA ASP A 147 -2.21 -16.03 -3.72
C ASP A 147 -1.33 -15.00 -2.99
N ALA A 148 -1.95 -14.05 -2.27
CA ALA A 148 -1.24 -13.05 -1.46
C ALA A 148 -2.13 -12.48 -0.34
N ILE A 149 -1.50 -11.98 0.72
CA ILE A 149 -2.15 -11.23 1.80
C ILE A 149 -1.65 -9.79 1.80
N LEU A 150 -2.55 -8.82 1.74
CA LEU A 150 -2.23 -7.40 1.72
C LEU A 150 -2.44 -6.76 3.09
N LEU A 151 -1.42 -6.08 3.61
CA LEU A 151 -1.52 -5.23 4.80
C LEU A 151 -1.64 -3.77 4.36
N LEU A 152 -2.83 -3.22 4.50
CA LEU A 152 -3.19 -1.89 4.00
C LEU A 152 -3.00 -0.80 5.05
N GLY A 153 -2.99 0.46 4.62
CA GLY A 153 -2.90 1.63 5.50
C GLY A 153 -1.46 2.01 5.83
N THR A 154 -1.06 3.20 5.39
CA THR A 154 0.34 3.65 5.48
C THR A 154 0.81 3.97 6.90
N GLY A 155 -0.13 4.11 7.85
CA GLY A 155 0.15 4.22 9.28
C GLY A 155 0.14 2.90 10.05
N MET A 156 -0.26 1.78 9.43
CA MET A 156 -0.40 0.50 10.13
C MET A 156 0.99 -0.11 10.41
N PRO A 157 1.33 -0.51 11.64
CA PRO A 157 2.64 -1.06 11.97
C PRO A 157 2.78 -2.51 11.49
N THR A 158 3.27 -2.71 10.27
CA THR A 158 3.27 -4.05 9.62
C THR A 158 4.55 -4.87 9.83
N VAL A 159 5.68 -4.25 10.16
CA VAL A 159 7.01 -4.92 10.17
C VAL A 159 7.05 -6.12 11.13
N ARG A 160 6.70 -5.91 12.41
CA ARG A 160 6.71 -6.99 13.42
C ARG A 160 5.65 -8.08 13.15
N PRO A 161 4.40 -7.75 12.79
CA PRO A 161 3.43 -8.77 12.36
C PRO A 161 3.92 -9.64 11.20
N ILE A 162 4.55 -9.05 10.18
CA ILE A 162 5.13 -9.79 9.04
C ILE A 162 6.23 -10.73 9.52
N GLN A 163 7.16 -10.27 10.36
CA GLN A 163 8.22 -11.11 10.92
C GLN A 163 7.65 -12.31 11.69
N ALA A 164 6.63 -12.09 12.52
CA ALA A 164 6.00 -13.13 13.33
C ALA A 164 5.18 -14.15 12.51
N ALA A 165 4.72 -13.77 11.31
CA ALA A 165 3.92 -14.60 10.43
C ALA A 165 4.73 -15.39 9.39
N ARG A 166 6.00 -15.04 9.17
CA ARG A 166 6.85 -15.54 8.08
C ARG A 166 6.88 -17.07 7.96
N ASP A 167 7.07 -17.76 9.07
CA ASP A 167 7.23 -19.22 9.05
C ASP A 167 5.88 -19.95 9.26
N LYS A 168 4.77 -19.20 9.32
CA LYS A 168 3.42 -19.72 9.51
C LYS A 168 2.67 -19.94 8.19
N THR A 169 3.10 -19.34 7.10
CA THR A 169 2.42 -19.43 5.80
C THR A 169 3.41 -19.36 4.64
N ALA A 170 3.08 -20.05 3.54
CA ALA A 170 3.78 -19.89 2.27
C ALA A 170 3.21 -18.74 1.43
N THR A 171 2.02 -18.23 1.78
CA THR A 171 1.36 -17.13 1.07
C THR A 171 2.15 -15.84 1.29
N PRO A 172 2.57 -15.12 0.22
CA PRO A 172 3.32 -13.89 0.36
C PRO A 172 2.48 -12.82 1.06
N ILE A 173 3.11 -12.16 2.04
CA ILE A 173 2.52 -11.08 2.82
C ILE A 173 3.11 -9.76 2.35
N ILE A 174 2.27 -8.85 1.83
CA ILE A 174 2.69 -7.59 1.20
C ILE A 174 2.14 -6.42 2.01
N SER A 175 3.02 -5.65 2.63
CA SER A 175 2.66 -4.34 3.20
C SER A 175 2.65 -3.28 2.11
N CYS A 176 1.64 -2.41 2.10
CA CYS A 176 1.57 -1.30 1.16
C CYS A 176 2.80 -0.38 1.21
N MET A 177 3.40 -0.19 2.40
CA MET A 177 4.62 0.62 2.55
C MET A 177 5.86 -0.10 2.05
N LEU A 178 5.98 -1.41 2.27
CA LEU A 178 7.10 -2.19 1.73
C LEU A 178 7.04 -2.26 0.21
N ALA A 179 5.84 -2.48 -0.36
CA ALA A 179 5.63 -2.45 -1.80
C ALA A 179 5.96 -1.07 -2.39
N LEU A 180 5.53 0.01 -1.74
CA LEU A 180 5.84 1.37 -2.17
C LEU A 180 7.35 1.64 -2.22
N VAL A 181 8.09 1.25 -1.18
CA VAL A 181 9.55 1.42 -1.13
C VAL A 181 10.21 0.57 -2.23
N TRP A 182 9.87 -0.71 -2.33
CA TRP A 182 10.39 -1.60 -3.38
C TRP A 182 10.13 -1.00 -4.78
N ALA A 183 8.90 -0.61 -5.08
CA ALA A 183 8.53 -0.08 -6.40
C ALA A 183 9.23 1.26 -6.69
N SER A 184 9.46 2.10 -5.68
CA SER A 184 10.20 3.36 -5.84
C SER A 184 11.66 3.13 -6.21
N VAL A 185 12.28 2.06 -5.69
CA VAL A 185 13.63 1.63 -6.06
C VAL A 185 13.64 0.97 -7.44
N ALA A 186 12.70 0.03 -7.69
CA ALA A 186 12.58 -0.65 -8.96
C ALA A 186 12.33 0.31 -10.14
N ALA A 187 11.62 1.41 -9.90
CA ALA A 187 11.36 2.45 -10.91
C ALA A 187 12.62 3.19 -11.39
N ILE A 188 13.72 3.15 -10.63
CA ILE A 188 14.99 3.81 -10.98
C ILE A 188 16.15 2.82 -11.18
N ASP A 189 15.99 1.59 -10.69
CA ASP A 189 16.93 0.49 -10.89
C ASP A 189 16.17 -0.79 -11.30
N PRO A 190 16.13 -1.11 -12.61
CA PRO A 190 15.44 -2.29 -13.13
C PRO A 190 15.95 -3.62 -12.58
N ALA A 191 17.14 -3.68 -11.94
CA ALA A 191 17.60 -4.90 -11.28
C ALA A 191 16.65 -5.34 -10.14
N HIS A 192 15.90 -4.39 -9.58
CA HIS A 192 14.91 -4.66 -8.54
C HIS A 192 13.51 -4.98 -9.09
N ASP A 193 13.24 -4.78 -10.38
CA ASP A 193 11.96 -5.08 -11.04
C ASP A 193 11.87 -6.54 -11.50
N THR A 194 12.10 -7.47 -10.57
CA THR A 194 12.00 -8.91 -10.83
C THR A 194 11.32 -9.64 -9.67
N ALA A 195 10.66 -10.76 -9.97
CA ALA A 195 10.04 -11.59 -8.94
C ALA A 195 11.04 -12.08 -7.89
N THR A 196 12.28 -12.36 -8.29
CA THR A 196 13.36 -12.77 -7.37
C THR A 196 13.76 -11.65 -6.43
N ALA A 197 13.99 -10.44 -6.95
CA ALA A 197 14.31 -9.28 -6.13
C ALA A 197 13.16 -8.96 -5.17
N LEU A 198 11.92 -8.89 -5.67
CA LEU A 198 10.72 -8.67 -4.85
C LEU A 198 10.61 -9.68 -3.70
N LYS A 199 10.86 -10.97 -3.95
CA LYS A 199 10.83 -12.00 -2.89
C LYS A 199 11.85 -11.73 -1.79
N SER A 200 13.05 -11.27 -2.13
CA SER A 200 14.05 -10.86 -1.13
C SER A 200 13.60 -9.62 -0.33
N TRP A 201 12.93 -8.68 -1.00
CA TRP A 201 12.32 -7.53 -0.32
C TRP A 201 11.25 -7.95 0.70
N LEU A 202 10.36 -8.88 0.30
CA LEU A 202 9.28 -9.40 1.15
C LEU A 202 9.80 -10.28 2.29
N ALA A 203 10.90 -11.02 2.07
CA ALA A 203 11.56 -11.82 3.10
C ALA A 203 12.25 -10.97 4.18
N GLY A 204 12.47 -9.69 3.91
CA GLY A 204 13.08 -8.73 4.83
C GLY A 204 14.59 -8.87 4.96
N ASP A 205 15.26 -9.46 3.97
CA ASP A 205 16.70 -9.76 4.00
C ASP A 205 17.59 -8.50 4.22
N HIS A 206 17.04 -7.31 3.97
CA HIS A 206 17.75 -6.02 4.01
C HIS A 206 17.38 -5.13 5.21
N TRP A 207 16.36 -5.49 6.02
CA TRP A 207 15.96 -4.71 7.21
C TRP A 207 15.78 -5.55 8.48
N ARG A 208 15.95 -6.87 8.40
CA ARG A 208 16.00 -7.70 9.61
C ARG A 208 17.21 -7.29 10.46
N ALA A 209 16.97 -7.09 11.75
CA ALA A 209 18.04 -7.17 12.73
C ALA A 209 18.36 -8.66 12.95
N ASP A 210 19.65 -8.98 13.03
CA ASP A 210 20.17 -10.30 13.41
C ASP A 210 19.80 -10.66 14.86
#